data_AF-A0A3S1BZ08-F1
#
_entry.id   AF-A0A3S1BZ08-F1
#
_cell.length_a   1.000
_cell.length_b   1.000
_cell.length_c   1.000
_cell.angle_alpha   90.00
_cell.angle_beta   90.00
_cell.angle_gamma   90.00
#
_symmetry.space_group_name_H-M   'P 1'
#
loop_
_entity.id
_entity.type
_entity.pdbx_description
1 polymer ?
#
loop_
_entity_poly.entity_id
_entity_poly.type
_entity_poly.pdbx_seq_one_letter_code
_entity_poly.pdbx_strand_id
1 'polypeptide(L)'
;MPTTVIAETSTYGTTLRPRTCASRTEPSKGALSVEQAKMYFICDKEWQNGTPGQVSPTSSIWLIDNLDLKVASPERPFNQNDFTYTHYQGGKILAIDTEKPIYDIRGSYTSYVCYEINRVHAAGKNCSVTSFPDSSGICFRDTFSEWHCSMRGRSKILHKMPPPPSRQTAF
;
A
#
# COMPACT_ATOMS: atom_id res chain seq x y z
N MET A 1 -7.99 7.04 -29.04
CA MET A 1 -7.22 5.84 -28.64
C MET A 1 -5.72 6.16 -28.45
N PRO A 2 -5.29 6.90 -27.40
CA PRO A 2 -3.87 7.20 -27.17
C PRO A 2 -3.25 6.51 -25.94
N THR A 3 -4.05 5.86 -25.09
CA THR A 3 -3.62 5.47 -23.74
C THR A 3 -2.67 4.27 -23.73
N THR A 4 -2.83 3.33 -24.66
CA THR A 4 -2.06 2.07 -24.70
C THR A 4 -0.59 2.31 -25.06
N VAL A 5 -0.32 3.24 -25.98
CA VAL A 5 1.03 3.50 -26.51
C VAL A 5 1.94 4.12 -25.43
N ILE A 6 1.38 4.97 -24.56
CA ILE A 6 2.15 5.67 -23.50
C ILE A 6 2.53 4.71 -22.36
N ALA A 7 1.69 3.71 -22.07
CA ALA A 7 1.96 2.73 -21.03
C ALA A 7 3.13 1.80 -21.41
N GLU A 8 3.22 1.39 -22.67
CA GLU A 8 4.31 0.53 -23.18
C GLU A 8 5.68 1.23 -23.20
N THR A 9 5.72 2.56 -23.33
CA THR A 9 6.97 3.34 -23.28
C THR A 9 7.40 3.74 -21.87
N SER A 10 6.61 3.39 -20.85
CA SER A 10 6.91 3.74 -19.46
C SER A 10 7.88 2.73 -18.83
N THR A 11 8.76 3.21 -17.94
CA THR A 11 9.76 2.39 -17.24
C THR A 11 9.20 1.12 -16.60
N TYR A 12 7.96 1.17 -16.09
CA TYR A 12 7.29 0.05 -15.41
C TYR A 12 6.09 -0.51 -16.20
N GLY A 13 5.89 -0.11 -17.45
CA GLY A 13 4.72 -0.50 -18.24
C GLY A 13 3.40 0.18 -17.82
N THR A 14 3.47 1.16 -16.92
CA THR A 14 2.31 1.93 -16.43
C THR A 14 2.66 3.39 -16.12
N THR A 15 1.68 4.28 -16.29
CA THR A 15 1.80 5.69 -15.91
C THR A 15 1.51 5.90 -14.42
N LEU A 16 1.01 4.89 -13.71
CA LEU A 16 0.74 4.99 -12.28
C LEU A 16 2.04 5.16 -11.48
N ARG A 17 1.91 5.94 -10.40
CA ARG A 17 2.99 6.16 -9.41
C ARG A 17 2.47 5.85 -8.01
N PRO A 18 3.34 5.41 -7.09
CA PRO A 18 2.98 5.28 -5.69
C PRO A 18 2.39 6.57 -5.16
N ARG A 19 1.29 6.44 -4.44
CA ARG A 19 0.63 7.56 -3.78
C ARG A 19 1.34 7.89 -2.49
N THR A 20 1.43 9.18 -2.20
CA THR A 20 1.97 9.70 -0.94
C THR A 20 0.89 10.50 -0.22
N CYS A 21 0.94 10.47 1.10
CA CYS A 21 0.05 11.25 1.96
C CYS A 21 0.76 12.56 2.30
N ALA A 22 0.15 13.70 1.97
CA ALA A 22 0.70 15.02 2.31
C ALA A 22 0.68 15.28 3.82
N SER A 23 -0.31 14.72 4.52
CA SER A 23 -0.41 14.71 5.98
C SER A 23 -0.94 13.36 6.45
N ARG A 24 -0.51 12.96 7.64
CA ARG A 24 -0.95 11.75 8.34
C ARG A 24 -1.52 12.03 9.72
N THR A 25 -1.75 13.28 10.09
CA THR A 25 -2.10 13.63 11.49
C THR A 25 -3.60 13.69 11.75
N GLU A 26 -4.43 13.64 10.71
CA GLU A 26 -5.89 13.75 10.83
C GLU A 26 -6.60 12.39 10.83
N PRO A 27 -7.65 12.18 11.63
CA PRO A 27 -8.22 13.16 12.54
C PRO A 27 -7.33 13.27 13.79
N SER A 28 -7.03 14.51 14.19
CA SER A 28 -6.29 14.76 15.42
C SER A 28 -7.12 14.39 16.65
N LYS A 29 -8.45 14.56 16.55
CA LYS A 29 -9.47 14.21 17.57
C LYS A 29 -10.63 13.45 16.93
N GLY A 30 -11.20 12.51 17.68
CA GLY A 30 -12.34 11.71 17.22
C GLY A 30 -11.93 10.49 16.39
N ALA A 31 -12.96 9.77 15.92
CA ALA A 31 -12.78 8.48 15.27
C ALA A 31 -12.18 8.59 13.86
N LEU A 32 -11.28 7.65 13.54
CA LEU A 32 -10.73 7.48 12.21
C LEU A 32 -11.84 7.04 11.23
N SER A 33 -12.05 7.80 10.16
CA SER A 33 -13.00 7.42 9.10
C SER A 33 -12.46 6.29 8.22
N VAL A 34 -13.36 5.61 7.51
CA VAL A 34 -12.98 4.55 6.55
C VAL A 34 -12.14 5.13 5.41
N GLU A 35 -12.46 6.33 4.95
CA GLU A 35 -11.78 7.02 3.86
C GLU A 35 -10.34 7.38 4.27
N GLN A 36 -10.16 7.90 5.48
CA GLN A 36 -8.83 8.16 6.04
C GLN A 36 -8.02 6.87 6.21
N ALA A 37 -8.64 5.81 6.74
CA ALA A 37 -7.97 4.52 6.89
C ALA A 37 -7.53 3.91 5.54
N LYS A 38 -8.38 4.00 4.50
CA LYS A 38 -8.01 3.62 3.13
C LYS A 38 -6.83 4.43 2.62
N MET A 39 -6.86 5.74 2.82
CA MET A 39 -5.79 6.64 2.40
C MET A 39 -4.46 6.28 3.06
N TYR A 40 -4.43 6.13 4.38
CA TYR A 40 -3.22 5.78 5.12
C TYR A 40 -2.69 4.39 4.79
N PHE A 41 -3.58 3.40 4.62
CA PHE A 41 -3.19 2.06 4.17
C PHE A 41 -2.51 2.10 2.80
N ILE A 42 -3.07 2.86 1.85
CA ILE A 42 -2.48 3.04 0.52
C ILE A 42 -1.09 3.68 0.63
N CYS A 43 -0.96 4.77 1.39
CA CYS A 43 0.32 5.46 1.57
C CYS A 43 1.37 4.60 2.30
N ASP A 44 0.94 3.63 3.12
CA ASP A 44 1.85 2.67 3.76
C ASP A 44 2.32 1.58 2.81
N LYS A 45 1.44 1.11 1.92
CA LYS A 45 1.72 -0.02 1.05
C LYS A 45 2.30 0.35 -0.31
N GLU A 46 1.99 1.53 -0.82
CA GLU A 46 2.54 2.00 -2.08
C GLU A 46 3.90 2.66 -1.85
N TRP A 47 4.92 2.20 -2.58
CA TRP A 47 6.27 2.77 -2.51
C TRP A 47 7.06 2.44 -3.78
N GLN A 48 8.26 3.01 -3.89
CA GLN A 48 9.18 2.77 -5.00
C GLN A 48 10.55 2.42 -4.45
N ASN A 49 11.17 1.39 -5.02
CA ASN A 49 12.55 1.03 -4.80
C ASN A 49 13.40 1.41 -6.01
N GLY A 50 14.56 2.03 -5.76
CA GLY A 50 15.49 2.47 -6.79
C GLY A 50 15.06 3.73 -7.53
N THR A 51 15.93 4.17 -8.45
CA THR A 51 15.75 5.37 -9.26
C THR A 51 15.23 4.97 -10.65
N PRO A 52 14.10 5.53 -11.11
CA PRO A 52 13.54 5.18 -12.41
C PRO A 52 14.53 5.43 -13.54
N GLY A 53 14.73 4.44 -14.40
CA GLY A 53 15.60 4.55 -15.56
C GLY A 53 17.09 4.34 -15.28
N GLN A 54 17.48 4.08 -14.02
CA GLN A 54 18.85 3.64 -13.70
C GLN A 54 19.08 2.13 -13.97
N VAL A 55 18.09 1.45 -14.58
CA VAL A 55 18.10 0.04 -15.03
C VAL A 55 18.76 -0.86 -13.99
N SER A 56 18.10 -0.99 -12.84
CA SER A 56 18.49 -1.97 -11.83
C SER A 56 17.47 -3.12 -11.83
N PRO A 57 17.91 -4.40 -11.75
CA PRO A 57 17.01 -5.53 -11.69
C PRO A 57 16.12 -5.53 -10.44
N THR A 58 16.45 -4.72 -9.43
CA THR A 58 15.67 -4.60 -8.19
C THR A 58 14.77 -3.36 -8.16
N SER A 59 14.86 -2.47 -9.15
CA SER A 59 14.02 -1.27 -9.21
C SER A 59 12.57 -1.65 -9.48
N SER A 60 11.68 -1.17 -8.63
CA SER A 60 10.29 -1.63 -8.61
C SER A 60 9.36 -0.61 -7.99
N ILE A 61 8.09 -0.69 -8.36
CA ILE A 61 6.99 0.07 -7.76
C ILE A 61 5.97 -0.89 -7.14
N TRP A 62 5.43 -0.50 -6.00
CA TRP A 62 4.34 -1.17 -5.32
C TRP A 62 3.09 -0.33 -5.45
N LEU A 63 2.01 -0.95 -5.91
CA LEU A 63 0.73 -0.31 -6.14
C LEU A 63 -0.40 -1.11 -5.49
N ILE A 64 -1.41 -0.43 -4.99
CA ILE A 64 -2.61 -1.02 -4.40
C ILE A 64 -3.82 -0.75 -5.30
N ASP A 65 -4.61 -1.79 -5.53
CA ASP A 65 -5.86 -1.72 -6.28
C ASP A 65 -6.95 -2.55 -5.60
N ASN A 66 -8.22 -2.35 -5.99
CA ASN A 66 -9.38 -3.08 -5.47
C ASN A 66 -9.46 -3.11 -3.93
N LEU A 67 -9.17 -1.98 -3.28
CA LEU A 67 -9.19 -1.88 -1.81
C LEU A 67 -10.62 -1.71 -1.29
N ASP A 68 -11.11 -2.73 -0.59
CA ASP A 68 -12.21 -2.61 0.36
C ASP A 68 -11.66 -2.62 1.79
N LEU A 69 -12.17 -1.75 2.65
CA LEU A 69 -11.70 -1.59 4.02
C LEU A 69 -12.85 -1.18 4.91
N LYS A 70 -12.93 -1.80 6.08
CA LYS A 70 -13.85 -1.47 7.16
C LYS A 70 -13.06 -1.19 8.42
N VAL A 71 -13.49 -0.17 9.15
CA VAL A 71 -12.91 0.22 10.44
C VAL A 71 -13.87 -0.22 11.54
N ALA A 72 -13.35 -0.89 12.56
CA ALA A 72 -14.12 -1.30 13.72
C ALA A 72 -14.50 -0.07 14.57
N SER A 73 -15.67 -0.14 15.19
CA SER A 73 -16.12 0.79 16.22
C SER A 73 -16.79 -0.02 17.34
N PRO A 74 -16.43 0.20 18.62
CA PRO A 74 -15.51 1.21 19.11
C PRO A 74 -14.03 0.89 18.84
N GLU A 75 -13.18 1.90 19.02
CA GLU A 75 -11.73 1.70 19.18
C GLU A 75 -11.40 0.87 20.42
N ARG A 76 -10.18 0.34 20.48
CA ARG A 76 -9.69 -0.39 21.65
C ARG A 76 -8.33 0.14 22.13
N PRO A 77 -7.97 -0.12 23.40
CA PRO A 77 -6.61 0.10 23.88
C PRO A 77 -5.59 -0.74 23.11
N PHE A 78 -4.34 -0.26 23.15
CA PHE A 78 -3.18 -1.01 22.67
C PHE A 78 -3.03 -2.36 23.37
N ASN A 79 -2.61 -3.37 22.61
CA ASN A 79 -2.18 -4.68 23.09
C ASN A 79 -0.78 -4.97 22.53
N GLN A 80 0.09 -5.62 23.31
CA GLN A 80 1.43 -6.03 22.88
C GLN A 80 1.45 -6.77 21.52
N ASN A 81 0.41 -7.53 21.19
CA ASN A 81 0.28 -8.21 19.90
C ASN A 81 0.20 -7.25 18.69
N ASP A 82 -0.14 -5.98 18.91
CA ASP A 82 -0.21 -4.96 17.87
C ASP A 82 1.16 -4.64 17.28
N PHE A 83 2.25 -4.85 18.04
CA PHE A 83 3.60 -4.74 17.49
C PHE A 83 3.88 -5.69 16.33
N THR A 84 3.07 -6.74 16.14
CA THR A 84 3.20 -7.61 14.96
C THR A 84 2.77 -6.93 13.65
N TYR A 85 2.18 -5.73 13.71
CA TYR A 85 1.81 -4.91 12.54
C TYR A 85 2.80 -3.76 12.26
N THR A 86 3.77 -3.53 13.15
CA THR A 86 4.87 -2.61 12.83
C THR A 86 5.74 -3.23 11.75
N HIS A 87 6.19 -2.39 10.83
CA HIS A 87 7.05 -2.80 9.75
C HIS A 87 8.06 -1.71 9.47
N TYR A 88 9.15 -2.11 8.82
CA TYR A 88 10.14 -1.16 8.32
C TYR A 88 9.59 -0.50 7.06
N GLN A 89 9.37 0.81 7.11
CA GLN A 89 8.89 1.58 5.97
C GLN A 89 9.91 2.66 5.64
N GLY A 90 10.44 2.65 4.41
CA GLY A 90 11.31 3.71 3.90
C GLY A 90 12.53 4.03 4.76
N GLY A 91 13.11 3.05 5.46
CA GLY A 91 14.27 3.28 6.31
C GLY A 91 13.97 3.48 7.80
N LYS A 92 12.69 3.49 8.21
CA LYS A 92 12.26 3.79 9.58
C LYS A 92 11.45 2.65 10.19
N ILE A 93 11.68 2.41 11.48
CA ILE A 93 10.81 1.56 12.30
C ILE A 93 9.65 2.43 12.76
N LEU A 94 8.43 2.05 12.39
CA LEU A 94 7.22 2.70 12.89
C LEU A 94 7.01 2.27 14.35
N ALA A 95 7.10 3.22 15.28
CA ALA A 95 6.87 3.00 16.70
C ALA A 95 5.41 3.34 17.05
N ILE A 96 4.60 2.34 17.37
CA ILE A 96 3.21 2.54 17.83
C ILE A 96 3.25 3.38 19.12
N ASP A 97 2.48 4.47 19.16
CA ASP A 97 2.19 5.16 20.41
C ASP A 97 1.18 4.33 21.22
N THR A 98 1.67 3.67 22.26
CA THR A 98 0.90 2.75 23.09
C THR A 98 -0.14 3.43 23.97
N GLU A 99 -0.10 4.76 24.08
CA GLU A 99 -1.09 5.56 24.83
C GLU A 99 -2.28 6.00 23.96
N LYS A 100 -2.23 5.74 22.64
CA LYS A 100 -3.30 6.10 21.69
C LYS A 100 -4.22 4.92 21.38
N PRO A 101 -5.48 5.20 21.00
CA PRO A 101 -6.40 4.16 20.59
C PRO A 101 -5.95 3.45 19.30
N ILE A 102 -6.29 2.17 19.22
CA ILE A 102 -6.11 1.31 18.05
C ILE A 102 -7.47 1.05 17.42
N TYR A 103 -7.52 1.13 16.09
CA TYR A 103 -8.70 0.76 15.31
C TYR A 103 -8.43 -0.54 14.58
N ASP A 104 -9.16 -1.60 14.92
CA ASP A 104 -9.10 -2.83 14.14
C ASP A 104 -9.71 -2.59 12.76
N ILE A 105 -9.07 -3.13 11.72
CA ILE A 105 -9.54 -3.02 10.34
C ILE A 105 -9.63 -4.40 9.70
N ARG A 106 -10.55 -4.54 8.74
CA ARG A 106 -10.65 -5.71 7.88
C ARG A 106 -11.00 -5.32 6.46
N GLY A 107 -10.67 -6.16 5.51
CA GLY A 107 -10.97 -5.86 4.12
C GLY A 107 -10.30 -6.80 3.14
N SER A 108 -10.23 -6.32 1.91
CA SER A 108 -9.59 -7.01 0.80
C SER A 108 -8.85 -6.02 -0.07
N TYR A 109 -7.76 -6.47 -0.71
CA TYR A 109 -7.00 -5.62 -1.62
C TYR A 109 -6.18 -6.46 -2.59
N THR A 110 -5.74 -5.81 -3.67
CA THR A 110 -4.77 -6.36 -4.62
C THR A 110 -3.49 -5.54 -4.53
N SER A 111 -2.35 -6.21 -4.40
CA SER A 111 -1.03 -5.59 -4.44
C SER A 111 -0.35 -5.94 -5.75
N TYR A 112 0.21 -4.95 -6.43
CA TYR A 112 1.08 -5.12 -7.58
C TYR A 112 2.51 -4.77 -7.18
N VAL A 113 3.45 -5.62 -7.59
CA VAL A 113 4.88 -5.32 -7.57
C VAL A 113 5.37 -5.36 -9.00
N CYS A 114 5.70 -4.21 -9.57
CA CYS A 114 6.12 -4.09 -10.96
C CYS A 114 7.58 -3.67 -11.03
N TYR A 115 8.38 -4.45 -11.76
CA TYR A 115 9.80 -4.18 -11.98
C TYR A 115 10.00 -3.35 -13.25
N GLU A 116 11.14 -2.66 -13.33
CA GLU A 116 11.51 -1.94 -14.55
C GLU A 116 11.58 -2.89 -15.74
N ILE A 117 11.06 -2.44 -16.89
CA ILE A 117 11.13 -3.19 -18.13
C ILE A 117 12.59 -3.30 -18.56
N ASN A 118 13.10 -4.52 -18.68
CA ASN A 118 14.46 -4.83 -19.08
C ASN A 118 14.53 -6.25 -19.69
N ARG A 119 15.74 -6.79 -19.86
CA ARG A 119 15.93 -8.13 -20.44
C ARG A 119 15.36 -9.27 -19.59
N VAL A 120 15.18 -9.05 -18.29
CA VAL A 120 14.63 -10.03 -17.33
C VAL A 120 13.11 -9.85 -17.19
N HIS A 121 12.64 -8.61 -17.14
CA HIS A 121 11.24 -8.25 -16.96
C HIS A 121 10.69 -7.65 -18.26
N ALA A 122 10.08 -8.49 -19.08
CA ALA A 122 9.49 -8.06 -20.35
C ALA A 122 8.25 -7.18 -20.14
N ALA A 123 8.02 -6.24 -21.06
CA ALA A 123 6.81 -5.43 -21.10
C ALA A 123 5.54 -6.30 -21.04
N GLY A 124 4.57 -5.90 -20.21
CA GLY A 124 3.32 -6.65 -19.99
C GLY A 124 3.47 -7.95 -19.18
N LYS A 125 4.70 -8.29 -18.76
CA LYS A 125 5.01 -9.47 -17.92
C LYS A 125 5.99 -9.12 -16.79
N ASN A 126 6.08 -7.84 -16.45
CA ASN A 126 7.03 -7.30 -15.49
C ASN A 126 6.48 -7.19 -14.07
N CYS A 127 5.25 -7.63 -13.82
CA CYS A 127 4.62 -7.52 -12.50
C CYS A 127 4.31 -8.88 -11.86
N SER A 128 4.29 -8.87 -10.53
CA SER A 128 3.60 -9.88 -9.72
C SER A 128 2.36 -9.25 -9.07
N VAL A 129 1.25 -10.00 -9.08
CA VAL A 129 -0.04 -9.56 -8.55
C VAL A 129 -0.43 -10.48 -7.41
N THR A 130 -0.66 -9.90 -6.24
CA THR A 130 -1.04 -10.63 -5.04
C THR A 130 -2.43 -10.19 -4.60
N SER A 131 -3.39 -11.12 -4.63
CA SER A 131 -4.74 -10.90 -4.12
C SER A 131 -4.83 -11.27 -2.65
N PHE A 132 -5.41 -10.39 -1.85
CA PHE A 132 -5.71 -10.60 -0.43
C PHE A 132 -7.23 -10.51 -0.23
N PRO A 133 -7.98 -11.62 -0.37
CA PRO A 133 -9.44 -11.59 -0.37
C PRO A 133 -10.05 -11.40 1.03
N ASP A 134 -9.29 -11.73 2.07
CA ASP A 134 -9.73 -11.65 3.46
C ASP A 134 -8.50 -11.30 4.32
N SER A 135 -8.44 -10.05 4.75
CA SER A 135 -7.36 -9.50 5.54
C SER A 135 -7.88 -8.81 6.79
N SER A 136 -7.07 -8.88 7.85
CA SER A 136 -7.26 -8.16 9.09
C SER A 136 -6.02 -7.34 9.42
N GLY A 137 -6.22 -6.30 10.21
CA GLY A 137 -5.19 -5.33 10.48
C GLY A 137 -5.55 -4.36 11.57
N ILE A 138 -4.69 -3.36 11.71
CA ILE A 138 -4.91 -2.24 12.62
C ILE A 138 -4.58 -0.93 11.91
N CYS A 139 -5.23 0.14 12.35
CA CYS A 139 -4.75 1.50 12.22
C CYS A 139 -4.32 2.03 13.59
N PHE A 140 -3.19 2.71 13.64
CA PHE A 140 -2.58 3.23 14.86
C PHE A 140 -1.91 4.57 14.59
N ARG A 141 -1.63 5.32 15.66
CA ARG A 141 -0.75 6.48 15.60
C ARG A 141 0.64 6.11 16.06
N ASP A 142 1.65 6.67 15.40
CA ASP A 142 3.01 6.62 15.91
C ASP A 142 3.27 7.71 16.96
N THR A 143 4.48 7.71 17.54
CA THR A 143 4.88 8.71 18.55
C THR A 143 4.99 10.14 18.00
N PHE A 144 4.90 10.34 16.68
CA PHE A 144 4.82 11.65 16.03
C PHE A 144 3.36 12.03 15.69
N SER A 145 2.39 11.24 16.17
CA SER A 145 0.96 11.39 15.89
C SER A 145 0.58 11.21 14.42
N GLU A 146 1.40 10.50 13.63
CA GLU A 146 1.08 10.09 12.27
C GLU A 146 0.29 8.78 12.27
N TRP A 147 -0.78 8.74 11.48
CA TRP A 147 -1.60 7.57 11.27
C TRP A 147 -0.94 6.60 10.30
N HIS A 148 -0.99 5.33 10.67
CA HIS A 148 -0.55 4.19 9.87
C HIS A 148 -1.64 3.11 9.90
N CYS A 149 -1.79 2.41 8.78
CA CYS A 149 -2.73 1.31 8.64
C CYS A 149 -2.05 0.13 7.94
N SER A 150 -2.11 -1.04 8.57
CA SER A 150 -1.52 -2.26 8.03
C SER A 150 -2.49 -3.41 8.15
N MET A 151 -2.70 -4.12 7.05
CA MET A 151 -3.43 -5.38 7.00
C MET A 151 -2.52 -6.50 6.51
N ARG A 152 -2.83 -7.71 6.96
CA ARG A 152 -2.26 -8.97 6.48
C ARG A 152 -3.37 -10.01 6.39
N GLY A 153 -3.17 -11.00 5.55
CA GLY A 153 -4.17 -12.03 5.32
C GLY A 153 -3.60 -13.14 4.45
N ARG A 154 -4.43 -14.16 4.23
CA ARG A 154 -4.11 -15.18 3.24
C ARG A 154 -4.01 -14.53 1.87
N SER A 155 -3.07 -14.98 1.07
CA SER A 155 -2.79 -14.38 -0.23
C SER A 155 -2.56 -15.41 -1.31
N LYS A 156 -2.80 -14.98 -2.56
CA LYS A 156 -2.47 -15.75 -3.76
C LYS A 156 -1.70 -14.84 -4.69
N ILE A 157 -0.53 -15.29 -5.13
CA ILE A 157 0.35 -14.54 -6.02
C ILE A 157 0.30 -15.13 -7.44
N LEU A 158 0.29 -14.23 -8.42
CA LEU A 158 0.43 -14.53 -9.85
C LEU A 158 1.64 -13.75 -10.37
N HIS A 159 2.53 -14.43 -11.09
CA HIS A 159 3.73 -13.83 -11.68
C HIS A 159 3.54 -13.55 -13.17
N LYS A 160 4.44 -12.73 -13.74
CA LYS A 160 4.47 -12.41 -15.17
C LYS A 160 3.15 -11.78 -15.65
N MET A 161 2.55 -10.97 -14.78
CA MET A 161 1.33 -10.25 -15.05
C MET A 161 1.64 -8.87 -15.65
N PRO A 162 0.68 -8.29 -16.40
CA PRO A 162 0.78 -6.90 -16.78
C PRO A 162 0.60 -5.98 -15.54
N PRO A 163 1.07 -4.73 -15.63
CA PRO A 163 0.77 -3.72 -14.63
C PRO A 163 -0.73 -3.40 -14.58
N PRO A 164 -1.21 -2.77 -13.49
CA PRO A 164 -2.61 -2.40 -13.37
C PRO A 164 -3.01 -1.39 -14.47
N PRO A 165 -4.17 -1.59 -15.15
CA PRO A 165 -4.57 -0.77 -16.29
C PRO A 165 -5.04 0.63 -15.88
N SER A 166 -5.62 0.77 -14.69
CA SER A 166 -6.08 2.04 -14.11
C SER A 166 -6.26 1.89 -12.59
N ARG A 167 -6.45 3.00 -11.86
CA ARG A 167 -6.81 2.96 -10.44
C ARG A 167 -8.31 2.78 -10.29
N GLN A 168 -8.74 1.73 -9.58
CA GLN A 168 -10.16 1.58 -9.24
C GLN A 168 -10.51 2.27 -7.92
N THR A 169 -9.52 2.50 -7.05
CA THR A 169 -9.68 3.26 -5.80
C THR A 169 -9.22 4.71 -5.95
N ALA A 170 -10.16 5.64 -5.89
CA ALA A 170 -9.89 7.08 -5.80
C ALA A 170 -9.46 7.49 -4.37
N PHE A 171 -8.83 8.67 -4.27
CA PHE A 171 -8.70 9.43 -3.02
C PHE A 171 -9.83 10.44 -2.92
#